data_AF-A0A950SE67-F1
#
_entry.id   AF-A0A950SE67-F1
#
_cell.length_a   1.000
_cell.length_b   1.000
_cell.length_c   1.000
_cell.angle_alpha   90.00
_cell.angle_beta   90.00
_cell.angle_gamma   90.00
#
_symmetry.space_group_name_H-M   'P 1'
#
loop_
_entity.id
_entity.type
_entity.pdbx_description
1 polymer ?
#
loop_
_entity_poly.entity_id
_entity_poly.type
_entity_poly.pdbx_seq_one_letter_code
_entity_poly.pdbx_strand_id
1 'polypeptide(L)'
;MAAEVMEPVETYHLIVGLVFANDWDIFDQVVREHPSEFPPTSLDIYREIGDTIVRLLDQYDFTKSVAFHASVEGRSERYIRAKGRLESEPVKRRKHLERLISALNELFISDEAFALVAPDQQAVLTRIRGLLNEAREK
;
A
#
# COMPACT_ATOMS: atom_id res chain seq x y z
N MET A 1 2.20 6.89 34.04
CA MET A 1 1.59 6.08 32.96
C MET A 1 2.72 5.57 32.11
N ALA A 2 2.90 4.26 32.00
CA ALA A 2 3.81 3.71 30.99
C ALA A 2 3.16 3.98 29.63
N ALA A 3 3.88 4.59 28.70
CA ALA A 3 3.42 4.68 27.32
C ALA A 3 3.35 3.25 26.77
N GLU A 4 2.23 2.91 26.16
CA GLU A 4 2.02 1.62 25.52
C GLU A 4 2.78 1.61 24.18
N VAL A 5 3.53 0.55 23.92
CA VAL A 5 4.20 0.38 22.63
C VAL A 5 3.12 0.17 21.58
N MET A 6 3.18 0.91 20.48
CA MET A 6 2.20 0.78 19.42
C MET A 6 2.33 -0.59 18.76
N GLU A 7 1.20 -1.28 18.55
CA GLU A 7 1.25 -2.59 17.91
C GLU A 7 1.73 -2.45 16.45
N PRO A 8 2.47 -3.45 15.89
CA PRO A 8 2.98 -3.35 14.53
C PRO A 8 1.91 -3.15 13.46
N VAL A 9 0.69 -3.64 13.70
CA VAL A 9 -0.47 -3.43 12.82
C VAL A 9 -0.98 -1.99 12.90
N GLU A 10 -1.01 -1.39 14.10
CA GLU A 10 -1.40 0.01 14.28
C GLU A 10 -0.38 0.95 13.65
N THR A 11 0.91 0.64 13.84
CA THR A 11 2.02 1.34 13.18
C THR A 11 1.89 1.26 11.66
N TYR A 12 1.54 0.09 11.13
CA TYR A 12 1.30 -0.07 9.70
C TYR A 12 0.15 0.79 9.18
N HIS A 13 -0.99 0.82 9.88
CA HIS A 13 -2.11 1.69 9.49
C HIS A 13 -1.72 3.18 9.52
N LEU A 14 -0.91 3.60 10.50
CA LEU A 14 -0.35 4.94 10.55
C LEU A 14 0.50 5.23 9.30
N ILE A 15 1.41 4.32 8.94
CA ILE A 15 2.26 4.44 7.74
C ILE A 15 1.41 4.59 6.48
N VAL A 16 0.42 3.72 6.28
CA VAL A 16 -0.49 3.80 5.11
C VAL A 16 -1.23 5.15 5.09
N GLY A 17 -1.68 5.62 6.25
CA GLY A 17 -2.34 6.91 6.42
C GLY A 17 -1.44 8.09 6.03
N LEU A 18 -0.21 8.13 6.53
CA LEU A 18 0.78 9.17 6.22
C LEU A 18 1.14 9.19 4.74
N VAL A 19 1.41 8.02 4.15
CA VAL A 19 1.73 7.91 2.72
C VAL A 19 0.56 8.41 1.87
N PHE A 20 -0.68 8.08 2.22
CA PHE A 20 -1.84 8.56 1.49
C PHE A 20 -2.07 10.07 1.64
N ALA A 21 -1.82 10.62 2.83
CA ALA A 21 -1.86 12.05 3.06
C ALA A 21 -0.72 12.82 2.36
N ASN A 22 0.24 12.10 1.75
CA ASN A 22 1.47 12.65 1.18
C ASN A 22 2.36 13.33 2.25
N ASP A 23 2.31 12.79 3.46
CA ASP A 23 3.05 13.27 4.64
C ASP A 23 4.05 12.20 5.13
N TRP A 24 4.52 11.30 4.26
CA TRP A 24 5.45 10.25 4.68
C TRP A 24 6.77 10.81 5.24
N ASP A 25 7.20 11.98 4.77
CA ASP A 25 8.39 12.69 5.21
C ASP A 25 8.34 13.13 6.68
N ILE A 26 7.15 13.22 7.30
CA ILE A 26 7.01 13.57 8.71
C ILE A 26 7.13 12.36 9.65
N PHE A 27 7.25 11.13 9.15
CA PHE A 27 7.32 9.93 9.98
C PHE A 27 8.44 9.99 11.03
N ASP A 28 9.64 10.44 10.65
CA ASP A 28 10.76 10.61 11.58
C ASP A 28 10.51 11.72 12.61
N GLN A 29 9.65 12.70 12.31
CA GLN A 29 9.21 13.67 13.31
C GLN A 29 8.27 13.01 14.33
N VAL A 30 7.29 12.22 13.88
CA VAL A 30 6.36 11.48 14.75
C VAL A 30 7.12 10.55 15.70
N VAL A 31 8.09 9.78 15.18
CA VAL A 31 8.93 8.89 15.99
C VAL A 31 9.73 9.66 17.05
N ARG A 32 10.23 10.86 16.73
CA ARG A 32 10.97 11.70 17.69
C ARG A 32 10.09 12.29 18.78
N GLU A 33 8.84 12.61 18.46
CA GLU A 33 7.87 13.14 19.42
C GLU A 33 7.30 12.03 20.32
N HIS A 34 7.28 10.79 19.83
CA HIS A 34 6.70 9.63 20.51
C HIS A 34 7.66 8.42 20.64
N PRO A 35 8.91 8.60 21.12
CA PRO A 35 9.96 7.56 21.03
C PRO A 35 9.65 6.28 21.83
N SER A 36 8.76 6.34 22.82
CA SER A 36 8.33 5.18 23.59
C SER A 36 7.32 4.29 22.85
N GLU A 37 6.64 4.83 21.84
CA GLU A 37 5.63 4.10 21.06
C GLU A 37 6.26 3.28 19.94
N PHE A 38 7.49 3.63 19.52
CA PHE A 38 8.20 3.01 18.40
C PHE A 38 9.50 2.33 18.86
N PRO A 39 9.56 0.99 18.90
CA PRO A 39 10.78 0.26 19.24
C PRO A 39 11.90 0.58 18.23
N PRO A 40 13.10 0.98 18.68
CA PRO A 40 14.23 1.29 17.79
C PRO A 40 14.61 0.13 16.86
N THR A 41 14.37 -1.11 17.30
CA THR A 41 14.64 -2.36 16.57
C THR A 41 13.79 -2.55 15.31
N SER A 42 12.65 -1.85 15.21
CA SER A 42 11.67 -1.99 14.12
C SER A 42 11.60 -0.74 13.23
N LEU A 43 12.27 0.35 13.58
CA LEU A 43 12.20 1.62 12.82
C LEU A 43 12.64 1.47 11.36
N ASP A 44 13.73 0.76 11.10
CA ASP A 44 14.21 0.57 9.73
C ASP A 44 13.23 -0.27 8.90
N ILE A 45 12.53 -1.22 9.54
CA ILE A 45 11.46 -1.99 8.89
C ILE A 45 10.29 -1.06 8.52
N TYR A 46 9.83 -0.22 9.45
CA TYR A 46 8.73 0.71 9.20
C TYR A 46 9.07 1.72 8.10
N ARG A 47 10.32 2.20 8.07
CA ARG A 47 10.82 3.05 6.98
C ARG A 47 10.78 2.33 5.63
N GLU A 48 11.31 1.10 5.58
CA GLU A 48 11.29 0.29 4.36
C GLU A 48 9.85 0.06 3.86
N ILE A 49 8.90 -0.19 4.76
CA ILE A 49 7.48 -0.35 4.41
C ILE A 49 6.94 0.94 3.79
N GLY A 50 7.10 2.09 4.46
CA GLY A 50 6.57 3.37 3.96
C GLY A 50 7.15 3.76 2.61
N ASP A 51 8.48 3.70 2.45
CA ASP A 51 9.15 3.97 1.18
C ASP A 51 8.69 3.04 0.05
N THR A 52 8.36 1.80 0.41
CA THR A 52 7.85 0.82 -0.53
C THR A 52 6.41 1.12 -0.95
N ILE A 53 5.56 1.54 -0.02
CA ILE A 53 4.19 1.97 -0.34
C ILE A 53 4.21 3.23 -1.20
N VAL A 54 5.03 4.24 -0.88
CA VAL A 54 5.17 5.46 -1.70
C VAL A 54 5.48 5.11 -3.15
N ARG A 55 6.52 4.29 -3.37
CA ARG A 55 6.92 3.86 -4.71
C ARG A 55 5.82 3.07 -5.43
N LEU A 56 5.08 2.24 -4.71
CA LEU A 56 3.95 1.49 -5.27
C LEU A 56 2.85 2.43 -5.77
N LEU A 57 2.48 3.44 -4.97
CA LEU A 57 1.44 4.41 -5.33
C LEU A 57 1.87 5.32 -6.48
N ASP A 58 3.14 5.76 -6.50
CA ASP A 58 3.68 6.58 -7.59
C ASP A 58 3.62 5.88 -8.95
N GLN A 59 3.84 4.56 -8.95
CA GLN A 59 3.83 3.72 -10.15
C GLN A 59 2.46 3.13 -10.45
N TYR A 60 1.44 3.45 -9.67
CA TYR A 60 0.14 2.79 -9.76
C TYR A 60 -0.58 3.08 -11.08
N ASP A 61 -0.91 1.99 -11.79
CA ASP A 61 -1.71 2.00 -13.00
C ASP A 61 -2.68 0.82 -12.98
N PHE A 62 -3.96 1.12 -12.73
CA PHE A 62 -5.01 0.11 -12.70
C PHE A 62 -5.13 -0.68 -14.01
N THR A 63 -4.78 -0.09 -15.16
CA THR A 63 -4.88 -0.79 -16.46
C THR A 63 -3.86 -1.92 -16.62
N LYS A 64 -2.84 -1.96 -15.76
CA LYS A 64 -1.86 -3.05 -15.67
C LYS A 64 -2.20 -4.07 -14.58
N SER A 65 -3.26 -3.83 -13.81
CA SER A 65 -3.65 -4.69 -12.70
C SER A 65 -4.19 -6.04 -13.16
N VAL A 66 -4.06 -7.05 -12.30
CA VAL A 66 -4.67 -8.37 -12.52
C VAL A 66 -6.19 -8.24 -12.71
N ALA A 67 -6.86 -7.42 -11.89
CA ALA A 67 -8.30 -7.18 -11.98
C ALA A 67 -8.71 -6.57 -13.32
N PHE A 68 -7.93 -5.63 -13.87
CA PHE A 68 -8.20 -5.08 -15.20
C PHE A 68 -8.06 -6.15 -16.27
N HIS A 69 -6.96 -6.91 -16.27
CA HIS A 69 -6.71 -7.99 -17.23
C HIS A 69 -7.83 -9.05 -17.21
N ALA A 70 -8.23 -9.52 -16.03
CA ALA A 70 -9.35 -10.44 -15.87
C ALA A 70 -10.66 -9.87 -16.44
N SER A 71 -10.89 -8.56 -16.26
CA SER A 71 -12.12 -7.92 -16.73
C SER A 71 -12.21 -7.74 -18.26
N VAL A 72 -11.10 -7.90 -18.98
CA VAL A 72 -11.02 -7.74 -20.43
C VAL A 72 -10.65 -9.03 -21.17
N GLU A 73 -10.45 -10.12 -20.43
CA GLU A 73 -10.13 -11.43 -20.98
C GLU A 73 -11.22 -11.87 -21.99
N GLY A 74 -10.78 -12.39 -23.15
CA GLY A 74 -11.66 -12.81 -24.24
C GLY A 74 -12.42 -11.69 -24.97
N ARG A 75 -12.12 -10.41 -24.69
CA ARG A 75 -12.77 -9.27 -25.37
C ARG A 75 -11.99 -8.84 -26.62
N SER A 76 -12.67 -8.13 -27.53
CA SER A 76 -12.04 -7.59 -28.74
C SER A 76 -11.08 -6.45 -28.39
N GLU A 77 -10.02 -6.27 -29.18
CA GLU A 77 -9.05 -5.19 -28.95
C GLU A 77 -9.70 -3.79 -28.92
N ARG A 78 -10.74 -3.57 -29.74
CA ARG A 78 -11.48 -2.31 -29.75
C ARG A 78 -12.11 -2.04 -28.38
N TYR A 79 -12.67 -3.07 -27.75
CA TYR A 79 -13.23 -2.97 -26.40
C TYR A 79 -12.12 -2.71 -25.37
N ILE A 80 -11.01 -3.44 -25.44
CA ILE A 80 -9.87 -3.28 -24.53
C ILE A 80 -9.36 -1.83 -24.56
N ARG A 81 -9.14 -1.28 -25.76
CA ARG A 81 -8.69 0.11 -25.94
C ARG A 81 -9.71 1.12 -25.41
N ALA A 82 -11.00 0.92 -25.65
CA ALA A 82 -12.04 1.81 -25.16
C ALA A 82 -12.11 1.80 -23.63
N LYS A 83 -12.09 0.61 -23.02
CA LYS A 83 -12.12 0.46 -21.57
C LYS A 83 -10.87 1.03 -20.90
N GLY A 84 -9.68 0.76 -21.44
CA GLY A 84 -8.43 1.33 -20.91
C GLY A 84 -8.44 2.86 -20.88
N ARG A 85 -9.00 3.50 -21.91
CA ARG A 85 -9.20 4.97 -21.91
C ARG A 85 -10.13 5.44 -20.80
N LEU A 86 -11.26 4.77 -20.62
CA LEU A 86 -12.23 5.10 -19.55
C LEU A 86 -11.62 4.93 -18.16
N GLU A 87 -10.89 3.83 -17.91
CA GLU A 87 -10.25 3.59 -16.61
C GLU A 87 -9.09 4.55 -16.32
N SER A 88 -8.51 5.16 -17.36
CA SER A 88 -7.47 6.18 -17.24
C SER A 88 -8.01 7.58 -16.94
N GLU A 89 -9.34 7.78 -16.95
CA GLU A 89 -9.93 9.08 -16.63
C GLU A 89 -9.63 9.45 -15.16
N PRO A 90 -9.40 10.76 -14.84
CA PRO A 90 -8.98 11.18 -13.51
C PRO A 90 -9.90 10.71 -12.37
N VAL A 91 -11.22 10.72 -12.59
CA VAL A 91 -12.21 10.29 -11.60
C VAL A 91 -12.10 8.79 -11.32
N LYS A 92 -11.91 7.98 -12.36
CA LYS A 92 -11.74 6.51 -12.24
C LYS A 92 -10.39 6.18 -11.60
N ARG A 93 -9.32 6.84 -12.04
CA ARG A 93 -7.99 6.69 -11.47
C ARG A 93 -7.99 6.98 -9.97
N ARG A 94 -8.62 8.08 -9.55
CA ARG A 94 -8.77 8.40 -8.12
C ARG A 94 -9.52 7.31 -7.36
N LYS A 95 -10.65 6.82 -7.90
CA LYS A 95 -11.44 5.75 -7.27
C LYS A 95 -10.63 4.45 -7.12
N HIS A 96 -9.85 4.09 -8.14
CA HIS A 96 -8.99 2.89 -8.08
C HIS A 96 -7.86 3.05 -7.07
N LEU A 97 -7.27 4.25 -6.97
CA LEU A 97 -6.28 4.57 -5.95
C LEU A 97 -6.87 4.45 -4.55
N GLU A 98 -8.02 5.07 -4.29
CA GLU A 98 -8.75 4.97 -3.00
C GLU A 98 -9.05 3.51 -2.65
N ARG A 99 -9.44 2.69 -3.64
CA ARG A 99 -9.66 1.25 -3.44
C ARG A 99 -8.36 0.51 -3.10
N LEU A 100 -7.25 0.81 -3.79
CA LEU A 100 -5.95 0.21 -3.48
C LEU A 100 -5.53 0.57 -2.05
N ILE A 101 -5.73 1.80 -1.61
CA ILE A 101 -5.37 2.24 -0.25
C ILE A 101 -6.20 1.49 0.79
N SER A 102 -7.51 1.34 0.56
CA SER A 102 -8.36 0.52 1.43
C SER A 102 -7.85 -0.93 1.51
N ALA A 103 -7.48 -1.51 0.37
CA ALA A 103 -6.95 -2.86 0.32
C ALA A 103 -5.55 -2.99 0.95
N LEU A 104 -4.73 -1.93 0.89
CA LEU A 104 -3.43 -1.88 1.57
C LEU A 104 -3.61 -1.82 3.08
N ASN A 105 -4.58 -1.05 3.62
CA ASN A 105 -4.89 -1.08 5.04
C ASN A 105 -5.28 -2.49 5.50
N GLU A 106 -6.02 -3.23 4.68
CA GLU A 106 -6.45 -4.59 4.98
C GLU A 106 -5.44 -5.67 4.56
N LEU A 107 -4.21 -5.30 4.17
CA LEU A 107 -3.24 -6.24 3.57
C LEU A 107 -2.94 -7.45 4.46
N PHE A 108 -3.09 -7.34 5.78
CA PHE A 108 -2.89 -8.46 6.71
C PHE A 108 -3.95 -9.56 6.62
N ILE A 109 -5.18 -9.20 6.27
CA ILE A 109 -6.35 -10.07 6.37
C ILE A 109 -7.02 -10.30 5.01
N SER A 110 -6.62 -9.55 4.00
CA SER A 110 -7.19 -9.58 2.66
C SER A 110 -6.11 -9.63 1.59
N ASP A 111 -6.34 -10.46 0.56
CA ASP A 111 -5.52 -10.52 -0.64
C ASP A 111 -5.99 -9.53 -1.72
N GLU A 112 -6.99 -8.67 -1.44
CA GLU A 112 -7.56 -7.78 -2.45
C GLU A 112 -6.50 -6.87 -3.11
N ALA A 113 -5.52 -6.41 -2.35
CA ALA A 113 -4.45 -5.57 -2.88
C ALA A 113 -3.67 -6.26 -4.02
N PHE A 114 -3.50 -7.58 -3.98
CA PHE A 114 -2.80 -8.35 -5.01
C PHE A 114 -3.55 -8.34 -6.35
N ALA A 115 -4.88 -8.24 -6.32
CA ALA A 115 -5.69 -8.14 -7.54
C ALA A 115 -5.63 -6.73 -8.15
N LEU A 116 -5.35 -5.70 -7.33
CA LEU A 116 -5.38 -4.30 -7.74
C LEU A 116 -4.07 -3.80 -8.31
N VAL A 117 -2.96 -4.49 -8.07
CA VAL A 117 -1.63 -4.13 -8.58
C VAL A 117 -1.24 -4.94 -9.81
N ALA A 118 -0.20 -4.50 -10.51
CA ALA A 118 0.37 -5.25 -11.62
C ALA A 118 1.07 -6.54 -11.12
N PRO A 119 1.17 -7.60 -11.95
CA PRO A 119 1.78 -8.87 -11.53
C PRO A 119 3.21 -8.74 -10.98
N ASP A 120 4.02 -7.86 -11.57
CA ASP A 120 5.39 -7.57 -11.15
C ASP A 120 5.46 -6.83 -9.79
N GLN A 121 4.37 -6.16 -9.40
CA GLN A 121 4.25 -5.48 -8.11
C GLN A 121 3.75 -6.39 -6.98
N GLN A 122 3.29 -7.62 -7.26
CA GLN A 122 2.81 -8.53 -6.21
C GLN A 122 3.91 -8.93 -5.23
N ALA A 123 5.16 -9.10 -5.71
CA ALA A 123 6.32 -9.39 -4.86
C ALA A 123 6.55 -8.27 -3.82
N VAL A 124 6.20 -7.03 -4.15
CA VAL A 124 6.28 -5.89 -3.24
C VAL A 124 5.30 -6.05 -2.07
N LEU A 125 4.05 -6.45 -2.35
CA LEU A 125 3.05 -6.70 -1.31
C LEU A 125 3.44 -7.88 -0.41
N THR A 126 4.02 -8.93 -0.99
CA THR A 126 4.59 -10.06 -0.22
C THR A 126 5.73 -9.59 0.67
N ARG A 127 6.62 -8.71 0.19
CA ARG A 127 7.70 -8.14 0.99
C ARG A 127 7.16 -7.32 2.17
N ILE A 128 6.15 -6.48 1.95
CA ILE A 128 5.50 -5.70 3.02
C ILE A 128 4.94 -6.63 4.10
N ARG A 129 4.21 -7.69 3.72
CA ARG A 129 3.73 -8.70 4.70
C ARG A 129 4.87 -9.36 5.48
N GLY A 130 5.96 -9.71 4.80
CA GLY A 130 7.13 -10.31 5.43
C GLY A 130 7.79 -9.39 6.45
N LEU A 131 8.00 -8.12 6.08
CA LEU A 131 8.52 -7.08 6.96
C LEU A 131 7.64 -6.87 8.19
N LEU A 132 6.31 -6.86 8.00
CA LEU A 132 5.38 -6.69 9.11
C LEU A 132 5.39 -7.88 10.08
N ASN A 133 5.57 -9.10 9.59
CA ASN A 133 5.76 -10.26 10.46
C ASN A 133 7.10 -10.17 11.22
N GLU A 134 8.18 -9.74 10.56
CA GLU A 134 9.47 -9.50 11.22
C GLU A 134 9.36 -8.46 12.33
N ALA A 135 8.58 -7.39 12.12
CA ALA A 135 8.35 -6.35 13.13
C ALA A 135 7.52 -6.84 14.33
N ARG A 136 6.74 -7.92 14.20
CA ARG A 136 5.98 -8.54 15.31
C ARG A 136 6.81 -9.50 16.16
N GLU A 137 7.92 -9.99 15.62
CA GLU A 137 8.80 -10.95 16.29
C GLU A 137 9.94 -10.26 17.07
N LYS A 138 10.11 -8.96 16.90
CA LYS A 138 11.13 -8.12 17.56
C LYS A 138 10.58 -7.36 18.76
#